data_AF-A0A519QUN5-F1
#
_entry.id   AF-A0A519QUN5-F1
#
_cell.length_a   1.000
_cell.length_b   1.000
_cell.length_c   1.000
_cell.angle_alpha   90.00
_cell.angle_beta   90.00
_cell.angle_gamma   90.00
#
_symmetry.space_group_name_H-M   'P 1'
#
loop_
_entity.id
_entity.type
_entity.pdbx_description
1 polymer ?
#
loop_
_entity_poly.entity_id
_entity_poly.type
_entity_poly.pdbx_seq_one_letter_code
_entity_poly.pdbx_strand_id
1 'polypeptide(L)'
;MGFGSLWHWVIVLLVVLVLFGRGRVSEIMGDFGKGIKSFKQGLSEDENKPAAPPAAQIPPQVIPAQPAPPQQATLNGETVVDTNSTNR
;
A
#
# COMPACT_ATOMS: atom_id res chain seq x y z
N MET A 1 7.64 44.27 22.25
CA MET A 1 8.50 43.10 22.58
C MET A 1 8.39 42.11 21.43
N GLY A 2 8.98 42.47 20.29
CA GLY A 2 8.84 41.70 19.05
C GLY A 2 9.79 40.53 19.07
N PHE A 3 9.24 39.31 19.03
CA PHE A 3 9.92 38.04 18.79
C PHE A 3 11.13 38.24 17.86
N GLY A 4 12.32 38.19 18.44
CA GLY A 4 13.59 38.58 17.82
C GLY A 4 13.71 38.12 16.37
N SER A 5 13.65 39.12 15.48
CA SER A 5 14.20 39.23 14.13
C SER A 5 14.22 37.93 13.30
N LEU A 6 13.62 37.95 12.10
CA LEU A 6 13.82 36.92 11.06
C LEU A 6 15.29 36.47 10.95
N TRP A 7 16.22 37.37 11.25
CA TRP A 7 17.65 37.11 11.31
C TRP A 7 18.05 35.94 12.25
N HIS A 8 17.39 35.78 13.39
CA HIS A 8 17.63 34.66 14.31
C HIS A 8 17.23 33.33 13.69
N TRP A 9 16.08 33.27 13.01
CA TRP A 9 15.64 32.06 12.31
C TRP A 9 16.60 31.65 11.19
N VAL A 10 17.16 32.61 10.45
CA VAL A 10 18.20 32.33 9.44
C VAL A 10 19.45 31.70 10.07
N ILE A 11 19.92 32.21 11.21
CA ILE A 11 21.08 31.65 11.92
C ILE A 11 20.78 30.24 12.43
N VAL A 12 19.62 30.02 13.04
CA VAL A 12 19.23 28.71 13.56
C VAL A 12 19.20 27.67 12.43
N LEU A 13 18.64 28.03 11.27
CA LEU A 13 18.56 27.14 10.11
C LEU A 13 19.96 26.80 9.56
N LEU A 14 20.88 27.77 9.57
CA LEU A 14 22.28 27.56 9.22
C LEU A 14 22.97 26.59 10.19
N VAL A 15 22.82 26.79 11.50
CA VAL A 15 23.43 25.94 12.53
C VAL A 15 22.91 24.51 12.45
N VAL A 16 21.59 24.33 12.29
CA VAL A 16 20.98 23.01 12.11
C VAL A 16 21.52 22.33 10.85
N LEU A 17 21.63 23.04 9.73
CA LEU A 17 22.17 22.47 8.50
C LEU A 17 23.64 22.06 8.64
N VAL A 18 24.44 22.77 9.46
CA VAL A 18 25.83 22.43 9.75
C VAL A 18 25.95 21.23 10.68
N LEU A 19 25.14 21.15 11.74
CA LEU A 19 25.16 20.01 12.69
C LEU A 19 24.65 18.71 12.05
N PHE A 20 23.54 18.80 11.32
CA PHE A 20 22.91 17.64 10.69
C PHE A 20 23.50 17.33 9.31
N GLY A 21 24.18 18.30 8.69
CA GLY A 21 24.72 18.21 7.34
C GLY A 21 23.64 18.23 6.25
N ARG A 22 24.04 18.62 5.03
CA ARG A 22 23.16 18.64 3.84
C ARG A 22 22.59 17.27 3.47
N GLY A 23 23.32 16.18 3.73
CA GLY A 23 22.89 14.83 3.38
C GLY A 23 21.67 14.39 4.19
N ARG A 24 21.68 14.64 5.51
CA ARG A 24 20.65 14.10 6.39
C ARG A 24 19.35 14.89 6.36
N VAL A 25 19.45 16.21 6.22
CA VAL A 25 18.27 17.07 6.02
C VAL A 25 17.58 16.75 4.69
N SER A 26 18.31 16.56 3.59
CA SER A 26 17.69 16.25 2.28
C SER A 26 17.01 14.88 2.22
N GLU A 27 17.59 13.86 2.86
CA GLU A 27 17.01 12.51 2.89
C GLU A 27 15.69 12.49 3.67
N ILE A 28 15.70 13.10 4.87
CA ILE A 28 14.51 13.27 5.70
C ILE A 28 13.48 14.14 4.97
N MET A 29 13.86 15.32 4.47
CA MET A 29 12.92 16.20 3.78
C MET A 29 12.34 15.57 2.49
N GLY A 30 13.08 14.65 1.85
CA GLY A 30 12.59 13.85 0.73
C GLY A 30 11.49 12.87 1.11
N ASP A 31 11.67 12.12 2.19
CA ASP A 31 10.66 11.16 2.68
C ASP A 31 9.43 11.86 3.27
N PHE A 32 9.64 12.94 4.02
CA PHE A 32 8.56 13.81 4.49
C PHE A 32 7.81 14.48 3.33
N GLY A 33 8.53 14.94 2.30
CA GLY A 33 7.94 15.55 1.11
C GLY A 33 7.06 14.60 0.31
N LYS A 34 7.46 13.32 0.18
CA LYS A 34 6.62 12.28 -0.45
C LYS A 34 5.34 12.04 0.34
N GLY A 35 5.43 11.91 1.66
CA GLY A 35 4.26 11.71 2.53
C GLY A 35 3.25 12.86 2.43
N ILE A 36 3.73 14.11 2.50
CA ILE A 36 2.87 15.30 2.38
C ILE A 36 2.29 15.42 0.96
N LYS A 37 3.05 15.08 -0.10
CA LYS A 37 2.57 15.10 -1.48
C LYS A 37 1.46 14.07 -1.72
N SER A 38 1.61 12.84 -1.24
CA SER A 38 0.57 11.81 -1.32
C SER A 38 -0.67 12.17 -0.52
N PHE A 39 -0.51 12.80 0.64
CA PHE A 39 -1.64 13.31 1.42
C PHE A 39 -2.40 14.41 0.67
N LYS A 40 -1.67 15.36 0.06
CA LYS A 40 -2.27 16.43 -0.73
C LYS A 40 -2.92 15.91 -2.02
N GLN A 41 -2.31 14.94 -2.68
CA GLN A 41 -2.90 14.26 -3.85
C GLN A 41 -4.17 13.51 -3.46
N GLY A 42 -4.18 12.76 -2.36
CA GLY A 42 -5.38 12.08 -1.88
C GLY A 42 -6.53 13.04 -1.55
N LEU A 43 -6.23 14.18 -0.91
CA LEU A 43 -7.24 15.22 -0.65
C LEU A 43 -7.73 15.89 -1.94
N SER A 44 -6.83 16.20 -2.89
CA SER A 44 -7.21 16.83 -4.15
C SER A 44 -7.91 15.89 -5.14
N GLU A 45 -7.67 14.58 -5.04
CA GLU A 45 -8.34 13.56 -5.86
C GLU A 45 -9.79 13.31 -5.39
N ASP A 46 -10.08 13.54 -4.11
CA ASP A 46 -11.44 13.55 -3.56
C ASP A 46 -12.27 14.75 -4.08
N GLU A 47 -11.62 15.88 -4.36
CA GLU A 47 -12.29 17.12 -4.81
C GLU A 47 -12.38 17.31 -6.33
N ASN A 48 -11.52 16.67 -7.14
CA ASN A 48 -11.44 16.91 -8.58
C ASN A 48 -11.34 15.62 -9.41
N LYS A 49 -12.45 14.89 -9.52
CA LYS A 49 -12.58 13.76 -10.45
C LYS A 49 -13.39 14.12 -11.70
N PRO A 50 -12.75 14.46 -12.84
CA PRO A 50 -13.12 13.90 -14.13
C PRO A 50 -12.44 12.53 -14.23
N ALA A 51 -13.24 11.48 -14.39
CA ALA A 51 -12.74 10.13 -14.60
C ALA A 51 -11.74 10.11 -15.78
N ALA A 52 -10.50 9.71 -15.51
CA ALA A 52 -9.49 9.44 -16.54
C ALA A 52 -9.10 7.94 -16.51
N PRO A 53 -8.70 7.38 -17.67
CA PRO A 53 -9.02 6.02 -18.09
C PRO A 53 -8.27 4.93 -17.30
N PRO A 54 -8.78 3.67 -17.30
CA PRO A 54 -8.14 2.58 -16.60
C PRO A 54 -6.72 2.41 -17.14
N ALA A 55 -5.74 2.52 -16.23
CA ALA A 55 -4.37 2.15 -16.50
C ALA A 55 -4.35 0.66 -16.87
N ALA A 56 -4.34 0.37 -18.17
CA ALA A 56 -3.90 -0.90 -18.68
C ALA A 56 -2.43 -1.07 -18.25
N GLN A 57 -2.17 -1.98 -17.32
CA GLN A 57 -1.06 -2.96 -17.33
C GLN A 57 -0.97 -3.74 -16.02
N ILE A 58 -1.78 -4.78 -15.90
CA ILE A 58 -1.26 -6.12 -15.66
C ILE A 58 -2.00 -6.99 -16.69
N PRO A 59 -1.37 -7.49 -17.76
CA PRO A 59 -2.04 -8.39 -18.69
C PRO A 59 -2.61 -9.56 -17.89
N PRO A 60 -3.84 -10.02 -18.19
CA PRO A 60 -4.38 -11.23 -17.59
C PRO A 60 -3.35 -12.34 -17.81
N GLN A 61 -2.80 -12.86 -16.71
CA GLN A 61 -2.15 -14.16 -16.74
C GLN A 61 -3.26 -15.11 -17.23
N VAL A 62 -3.20 -15.46 -18.50
CA VAL A 62 -3.90 -16.61 -19.06
C VAL A 62 -3.42 -17.80 -18.25
N ILE A 63 -4.20 -18.20 -17.25
CA ILE A 63 -4.04 -19.49 -16.61
C ILE A 63 -4.42 -20.47 -17.74
N PRO A 64 -3.48 -21.19 -18.36
CA PRO A 64 -3.85 -22.23 -19.31
C PRO A 64 -4.76 -23.19 -18.56
N ALA A 65 -5.95 -23.38 -19.10
CA ALA A 65 -6.99 -24.23 -18.57
C ALA A 65 -6.38 -25.52 -18.00
N GLN A 66 -6.25 -25.58 -16.67
CA GLN A 66 -6.14 -26.86 -15.99
C GLN A 66 -7.51 -27.50 -16.17
N PRO A 67 -7.58 -28.72 -16.75
CA PRO A 67 -8.79 -29.51 -16.70
C PRO A 67 -9.04 -29.75 -15.21
N ALA A 68 -9.99 -29.00 -14.65
CA ALA A 68 -10.42 -29.25 -13.29
C ALA A 68 -10.88 -30.72 -13.24
N PRO A 69 -10.26 -31.58 -12.41
CA PRO A 69 -10.83 -32.90 -12.17
C PRO A 69 -12.27 -32.69 -11.69
N PRO A 70 -13.24 -33.47 -12.19
CA PRO A 70 -14.65 -33.25 -11.93
C PRO A 70 -14.89 -33.22 -10.42
N GLN A 71 -15.20 -32.03 -9.92
CA GLN A 71 -15.69 -31.82 -8.56
C GLN A 71 -17.08 -32.44 -8.50
N GLN A 72 -17.12 -33.70 -8.12
CA GLN A 72 -18.32 -34.41 -7.72
C GLN A 72 -18.88 -33.73 -6.46
N ALA A 73 -19.77 -32.77 -6.66
CA ALA A 73 -20.74 -32.39 -5.64
C ALA A 73 -21.78 -33.51 -5.56
N THR A 74 -21.55 -34.49 -4.69
CA THR A 74 -22.60 -35.41 -4.22
C THR A 74 -22.86 -35.11 -2.75
N LEU A 75 -23.70 -34.10 -2.51
CA LEU A 75 -24.67 -34.19 -1.44
C LEU A 75 -25.53 -35.43 -1.70
N ASN A 76 -25.96 -36.10 -0.63
CA ASN A 76 -26.78 -37.32 -0.55
C ASN A 76 -25.94 -38.52 -0.11
N GLY A 77 -25.95 -38.75 1.20
CA GLY A 77 -25.29 -39.86 1.85
C GLY A 77 -25.77 -41.19 1.31
N GLU A 78 -24.86 -41.90 0.67
CA GLU A 78 -24.74 -43.36 0.68
C GLU A 78 -23.44 -43.68 -0.04
N THR A 79 -22.49 -44.30 0.66
CA THR A 79 -21.75 -45.49 0.19
C THR A 79 -20.53 -45.72 1.08
N VAL A 80 -20.72 -46.63 2.03
CA VAL A 80 -19.85 -47.80 2.26
C VAL A 80 -18.34 -47.53 2.27
N VAL A 81 -17.81 -47.17 3.44
CA VAL A 81 -16.46 -47.58 3.85
C VAL A 81 -16.47 -47.84 5.37
N ASP A 82 -16.12 -49.07 5.74
CA ASP A 82 -15.71 -49.52 7.07
C ASP A 82 -16.71 -49.51 8.25
N THR A 83 -17.32 -50.67 8.53
CA THR A 83 -17.05 -51.48 9.75
C THR A 83 -17.97 -52.71 9.79
N ASN A 84 -17.81 -53.62 8.83
CA ASN A 84 -18.09 -55.03 9.08
C ASN A 84 -16.97 -55.55 9.99
N SER A 85 -17.11 -55.31 11.29
CA SER A 85 -16.47 -56.07 12.36
C SER A 85 -16.93 -55.56 13.72
N THR A 86 -17.43 -56.51 14.51
CA THR A 86 -17.26 -56.54 15.97
C THR A 86 -18.27 -55.76 16.82
N ASN A 87 -19.35 -56.48 17.17
CA ASN A 87 -19.74 -56.77 18.56
C ASN A 87 -20.53 -55.70 19.34
N ARG A 88 -21.85 -55.69 19.18
CA ARG A 88 -22.85 -56.04 20.22
C ARG A 88 -24.27 -55.77 19.76
#